data_AF-A0A9D6W840-F1
#
_entry.id   AF-A0A9D6W840-F1
#
_cell.length_a   1.000
_cell.length_b   1.000
_cell.length_c   1.000
_cell.angle_alpha   90.00
_cell.angle_beta   90.00
_cell.angle_gamma   90.00
#
_symmetry.space_group_name_H-M   'P 1'
#
loop_
_entity.id
_entity.type
_entity.pdbx_description
1 polymer ?
#
loop_
_entity_poly.entity_id
_entity_poly.type
_entity_poly.pdbx_seq_one_letter_code
_entity_poly.pdbx_strand_id
1 'polypeptide(L)'
;MNISLVDFKSLVLDRLLALLWRQWSALGVPGHGSVEERRVIDPEPLLLLSLTVGRYDARLFDEILDWLVVNGDFLNVQRLKALERRFDFQCKAQLSAVSELLGNKSNNPLKWGRLSVAYSLEKPEPLFFMKNGKPLPVPDEHAPEFSAHGFMRGPITLRGHAQPFPAKGMPSLLLRLRALLGVNARCELLCLLGAAPEMHPSEIARQTGYFPRTVQNALAEMARSGVVQVRSSNREKLYRLQSGVLDPLLKPEGIPIQWISWAQGFRALEMLWLGVIDPKRQDMDPLLLASELRRLSKDMRPLLAQAGLGSQLNDDSLYHGAEYSAVFMRDVKIILQEYGQ
;
A
#
# COMPACT_ATOMS: atom_id res chain seq x y z
N MET A 1 -12.17 22.70 18.32
CA MET A 1 -13.35 22.59 17.44
C MET A 1 -13.52 21.13 17.07
N ASN A 2 -14.65 20.51 17.40
CA ASN A 2 -14.96 19.15 16.98
C ASN A 2 -15.31 19.17 15.48
N ILE A 3 -14.58 18.40 14.68
CA ILE A 3 -14.82 18.25 13.24
C ILE A 3 -16.06 17.36 13.03
N SER A 4 -16.92 17.68 12.07
CA SER A 4 -18.05 16.80 11.72
C SER A 4 -17.54 15.52 11.05
N LEU A 5 -18.33 14.43 11.05
CA LEU A 5 -17.93 13.19 10.37
C LEU A 5 -17.79 13.39 8.85
N VAL A 6 -18.58 14.30 8.26
CA VAL A 6 -18.51 14.66 6.83
C VAL A 6 -17.21 15.40 6.50
N ASP A 7 -16.83 16.38 7.32
CA ASP A 7 -15.57 17.11 7.16
C ASP A 7 -14.37 16.19 7.41
N PHE A 8 -14.49 15.28 8.39
CA PHE A 8 -13.47 14.29 8.69
C PHE A 8 -13.28 13.29 7.55
N LYS A 9 -14.37 12.77 6.97
CA LYS A 9 -14.32 11.93 5.77
C LYS A 9 -13.59 12.64 4.62
N SER A 10 -13.91 13.91 4.37
CA SER A 10 -13.28 14.69 3.29
C SER A 10 -11.79 14.91 3.55
N LEU A 11 -11.42 15.23 4.80
CA LEU A 11 -10.03 15.33 5.24
C LEU A 11 -9.26 14.02 5.03
N VAL A 12 -9.83 12.88 5.44
CA VAL A 12 -9.20 11.57 5.28
C VAL A 12 -8.96 11.29 3.80
N LEU A 13 -9.98 11.46 2.95
CA LEU A 13 -9.85 11.23 1.51
C LEU A 13 -8.74 12.09 0.89
N ASP A 14 -8.75 13.39 1.17
CA ASP A 14 -7.77 14.32 0.62
C ASP A 14 -6.33 13.96 1.04
N ARG A 15 -6.14 13.53 2.29
CA ARG A 15 -4.83 13.09 2.79
C ARG A 15 -4.36 11.78 2.18
N LEU A 16 -5.26 10.82 2.00
CA LEU A 16 -4.93 9.55 1.35
C LEU A 16 -4.61 9.75 -0.14
N LEU A 17 -5.39 10.55 -0.86
CA LEU A 17 -5.09 10.89 -2.26
C LEU A 17 -3.77 11.64 -2.39
N ALA A 18 -3.49 12.60 -1.49
CA ALA A 18 -2.20 13.30 -1.49
C ALA A 18 -1.02 12.35 -1.24
N LEU A 19 -1.16 11.39 -0.32
CA LEU A 19 -0.16 10.35 -0.06
C LEU A 19 0.08 9.48 -1.31
N LEU A 20 -0.99 9.01 -1.95
CA LEU A 20 -0.90 8.21 -3.17
C LEU A 20 -0.24 8.98 -4.31
N TRP A 21 -0.68 10.22 -4.56
CA TRP A 21 -0.06 11.09 -5.56
C TRP A 21 1.43 11.29 -5.29
N ARG A 22 1.82 11.56 -4.04
CA ARG A 22 3.22 11.75 -3.66
C ARG A 22 4.06 10.50 -3.95
N GLN A 23 3.60 9.33 -3.52
CA GLN A 23 4.35 8.09 -3.68
C GLN A 23 4.42 7.63 -5.14
N TRP A 24 3.30 7.66 -5.86
CA TRP A 24 3.30 7.33 -7.29
C TRP A 24 4.14 8.31 -8.10
N SER A 25 4.11 9.61 -7.78
CA SER A 25 4.97 10.60 -8.44
C SER A 25 6.46 10.32 -8.18
N ALA A 26 6.81 9.93 -6.95
CA ALA A 26 8.17 9.52 -6.60
C ALA A 26 8.61 8.21 -7.31
N LEU A 27 7.66 7.39 -7.78
CA LEU A 27 7.92 6.26 -8.66
C LEU A 27 7.91 6.62 -10.16
N GLY A 28 7.72 7.88 -10.51
CA GLY A 28 7.75 8.38 -11.90
C GLY A 28 6.40 8.54 -12.57
N VAL A 29 5.29 8.48 -11.83
CA VAL A 29 3.96 8.83 -12.37
C VAL A 29 3.88 10.35 -12.58
N PRO A 30 3.43 10.85 -13.76
CA PRO A 30 3.26 12.29 -13.99
C PRO A 30 2.19 12.88 -13.05
N GLY A 31 2.63 13.65 -12.05
CA GLY A 31 1.75 14.13 -10.99
C GLY A 31 2.25 15.36 -10.28
N HIS A 32 1.42 15.88 -9.37
CA HIS A 32 1.78 16.99 -8.50
C HIS A 32 2.11 16.43 -7.12
N GLY A 33 3.34 16.64 -6.66
CA GLY A 33 3.76 16.38 -5.29
C GLY A 33 4.58 17.55 -4.79
N SER A 34 4.11 18.25 -3.75
CA SER A 34 4.83 19.38 -3.16
C SER A 34 5.90 18.94 -2.14
N VAL A 35 5.85 17.69 -1.70
CA VAL A 35 6.75 17.12 -0.69
C VAL A 35 7.49 15.93 -1.32
N GLU A 36 8.81 15.92 -1.17
CA GLU A 36 9.67 14.83 -1.63
C GLU A 36 9.49 13.59 -0.75
N GLU A 37 9.20 12.43 -1.36
CA GLU A 37 9.20 11.15 -0.64
C GLU A 37 10.63 10.69 -0.41
N ARG A 38 10.96 10.28 0.82
CA ARG A 38 12.33 9.93 1.23
C ARG A 38 12.47 8.48 1.65
N ARG A 39 11.36 7.75 1.73
CA ARG A 39 11.30 6.37 2.19
C ARG A 39 11.29 5.44 0.99
N VAL A 40 11.75 4.20 1.17
CA VAL A 40 11.62 3.18 0.13
C VAL A 40 10.13 2.92 -0.09
N ILE A 41 9.67 2.97 -1.34
CA ILE A 41 8.27 2.66 -1.66
C ILE A 41 8.14 1.18 -1.97
N ASP A 42 7.15 0.56 -1.35
CA ASP A 42 6.73 -0.80 -1.66
C ASP A 42 5.53 -0.77 -2.64
N PRO A 43 5.74 -1.14 -3.93
CA PRO A 43 4.74 -0.91 -4.96
C PRO A 43 3.53 -1.85 -4.84
N GLU A 44 3.67 -3.05 -4.27
CA GLU A 44 2.54 -3.98 -4.14
C GLU A 44 1.45 -3.48 -3.17
N PRO A 45 1.75 -3.19 -1.88
CA PRO A 45 0.73 -2.67 -0.98
C PRO A 45 0.28 -1.25 -1.38
N LEU A 46 1.14 -0.45 -2.02
CA LEU A 46 0.73 0.85 -2.58
C LEU A 46 -0.35 0.68 -3.65
N LEU A 47 -0.19 -0.28 -4.55
CA LEU A 47 -1.20 -0.63 -5.54
C LEU A 47 -2.49 -1.11 -4.85
N LEU A 48 -2.41 -2.01 -3.86
CA LEU A 48 -3.60 -2.50 -3.17
C LEU A 48 -4.45 -1.38 -2.54
N LEU A 49 -3.81 -0.41 -1.87
CA LEU A 49 -4.52 0.77 -1.34
C LEU A 49 -5.09 1.65 -2.47
N SER A 50 -4.33 1.82 -3.54
CA SER A 50 -4.72 2.64 -4.69
C SER A 50 -5.94 2.09 -5.41
N LEU A 51 -6.11 0.76 -5.46
CA LEU A 51 -7.30 0.13 -6.03
C LEU A 51 -8.58 0.41 -5.24
N THR A 52 -8.47 0.81 -3.97
CA THR A 52 -9.60 1.20 -3.11
C THR A 52 -9.80 2.72 -3.12
N VAL A 53 -8.75 3.48 -2.79
CA VAL A 53 -8.84 4.95 -2.64
C VAL A 53 -8.81 5.68 -3.98
N GLY A 54 -8.09 5.16 -4.98
CA GLY A 54 -8.02 5.74 -6.32
C GLY A 54 -9.36 5.75 -7.06
N ARG A 55 -10.37 5.01 -6.57
CA ARG A 55 -11.76 5.10 -7.05
C ARG A 55 -12.37 6.49 -6.91
N TYR A 56 -11.77 7.37 -6.10
CA TYR A 56 -12.20 8.75 -5.88
C TYR A 56 -11.36 9.78 -6.64
N ASP A 57 -10.41 9.32 -7.47
CA ASP A 57 -9.59 10.13 -8.38
C ASP A 57 -9.27 9.31 -9.64
N ALA A 58 -10.15 9.42 -10.64
CA ALA A 58 -10.02 8.68 -11.90
C ALA A 58 -8.71 9.00 -12.64
N ARG A 59 -8.18 10.22 -12.50
CA ARG A 59 -6.90 10.60 -13.10
C ARG A 59 -5.77 9.84 -12.45
N LEU A 60 -5.68 9.84 -11.12
CA LEU A 60 -4.66 9.06 -10.41
C LEU A 60 -4.72 7.59 -10.81
N PHE A 61 -5.94 7.02 -10.82
CA PHE A 61 -6.13 5.62 -11.18
C PHE A 61 -5.59 5.31 -12.57
N ASP A 62 -5.95 6.10 -13.59
CA ASP A 62 -5.52 5.87 -14.97
C ASP A 62 -4.01 6.09 -15.16
N GLU A 63 -3.40 7.06 -14.46
CA GLU A 63 -1.94 7.27 -14.50
C GLU A 63 -1.18 6.10 -13.83
N ILE A 64 -1.75 5.46 -12.80
CA ILE A 64 -1.21 4.21 -12.23
C ILE A 64 -1.29 3.08 -13.26
N LEU A 65 -2.39 2.96 -14.01
CA LEU A 65 -2.52 1.93 -15.06
C LEU A 65 -1.45 2.11 -16.15
N ASP A 66 -1.25 3.33 -16.61
CA ASP A 66 -0.21 3.66 -17.60
C ASP A 66 1.18 3.28 -17.07
N TRP A 67 1.46 3.61 -15.81
CA TRP A 67 2.72 3.24 -15.16
C TRP A 67 2.90 1.74 -15.03
N LEU A 68 1.85 0.99 -14.71
CA LEU A 68 1.88 -0.47 -14.59
C LEU A 68 2.10 -1.17 -15.94
N VAL A 69 1.65 -0.59 -17.05
CA VAL A 69 1.94 -1.14 -18.39
C VAL A 69 3.45 -1.09 -18.67
N VAL A 70 4.14 -0.03 -18.26
CA VAL A 70 5.59 0.15 -18.47
C VAL A 70 6.42 -0.59 -17.43
N ASN A 71 6.04 -0.51 -16.15
CA ASN A 71 6.87 -0.93 -15.02
C ASN A 71 6.33 -2.18 -14.29
N GLY A 72 5.17 -2.69 -14.69
CA GLY A 72 4.48 -3.80 -14.04
C GLY A 72 5.29 -5.08 -13.96
N ASP A 73 6.27 -5.28 -14.85
CA ASP A 73 7.19 -6.40 -14.83
C ASP A 73 8.04 -6.47 -13.55
N PHE A 74 8.24 -5.35 -12.87
CA PHE A 74 9.00 -5.26 -11.64
C PHE A 74 8.15 -5.42 -10.37
N LEU A 75 6.83 -5.64 -10.50
CA LEU A 75 5.99 -6.05 -9.37
C LEU A 75 6.13 -7.55 -9.10
N ASN A 76 6.13 -7.96 -7.84
CA ASN A 76 6.04 -9.35 -7.46
C ASN A 76 4.56 -9.77 -7.33
N VAL A 77 3.98 -10.31 -8.40
CA VAL A 77 2.56 -10.70 -8.45
C VAL A 77 2.20 -11.80 -7.44
N GLN A 78 3.14 -12.71 -7.15
CA GLN A 78 2.90 -13.73 -6.13
C GLN A 78 2.81 -13.11 -4.73
N ARG A 79 3.69 -12.15 -4.44
CA ARG A 79 3.67 -11.38 -3.20
C ARG A 79 2.45 -10.47 -3.12
N LEU A 80 2.08 -9.78 -4.20
CA LEU A 80 0.88 -8.96 -4.30
C LEU A 80 -0.37 -9.75 -3.87
N LYS A 81 -0.54 -10.96 -4.42
CA LYS A 81 -1.64 -11.87 -4.05
C LYS A 81 -1.56 -12.33 -2.59
N ALA A 82 -0.34 -12.60 -2.09
CA ALA A 82 -0.15 -13.01 -0.70
C ALA A 82 -0.51 -11.87 0.27
N LEU A 83 -0.12 -10.62 -0.04
CA LEU A 83 -0.43 -9.44 0.75
C LEU A 83 -1.92 -9.16 0.78
N GLU A 84 -2.57 -9.15 -0.39
CA GLU A 84 -4.01 -8.98 -0.54
C GLU A 84 -4.76 -9.96 0.39
N ARG A 85 -4.48 -11.27 0.26
CA ARG A 85 -5.12 -12.30 1.09
C ARG A 85 -4.78 -12.23 2.57
N ARG A 86 -3.51 -11.96 2.92
CA ARG A 86 -3.02 -12.02 4.30
C ARG A 86 -3.55 -10.87 5.14
N PHE A 87 -3.67 -9.68 4.53
CA PHE A 87 -4.14 -8.47 5.20
C PHE A 87 -5.60 -8.16 4.87
N ASP A 88 -6.23 -8.93 4.00
CA ASP A 88 -7.63 -8.82 3.57
C ASP A 88 -7.95 -7.44 3.00
N PHE A 89 -7.15 -7.00 2.02
CA PHE A 89 -7.43 -5.78 1.27
C PHE A 89 -8.74 -5.92 0.49
N GLN A 90 -9.59 -4.89 0.50
CA GLN A 90 -10.95 -4.96 -0.07
C GLN A 90 -10.97 -4.50 -1.54
N CYS A 91 -10.01 -5.00 -2.31
CA CYS A 91 -9.80 -4.60 -3.71
C CYS A 91 -9.68 -5.77 -4.69
N LYS A 92 -10.16 -6.97 -4.32
CA LYS A 92 -10.00 -8.23 -5.08
C LYS A 92 -10.50 -8.14 -6.54
N ALA A 93 -11.70 -7.60 -6.74
CA ALA A 93 -12.28 -7.46 -8.07
C ALA A 93 -11.52 -6.41 -8.89
N GLN A 94 -11.17 -5.28 -8.29
CA GLN A 94 -10.38 -4.22 -8.93
C GLN A 94 -9.00 -4.75 -9.34
N LEU A 95 -8.36 -5.56 -8.48
CA LEU A 95 -7.09 -6.21 -8.77
C LEU A 95 -7.21 -7.17 -9.95
N SER A 96 -8.32 -7.90 -10.07
CA SER A 96 -8.56 -8.80 -11.20
C SER A 96 -8.77 -8.01 -12.50
N ALA A 97 -9.60 -6.96 -12.48
CA ALA A 97 -9.81 -6.08 -13.62
C ALA A 97 -8.51 -5.42 -14.13
N VAL A 98 -7.70 -4.89 -13.20
CA VAL A 98 -6.38 -4.33 -13.56
C VAL A 98 -5.45 -5.41 -14.08
N SER A 99 -5.50 -6.63 -13.53
CA SER A 99 -4.71 -7.75 -14.04
C SER A 99 -5.16 -8.20 -15.43
N GLU A 100 -6.44 -8.13 -15.76
CA GLU A 100 -6.96 -8.39 -17.11
C GLU A 100 -6.43 -7.36 -18.11
N LEU A 101 -6.50 -6.07 -17.76
CA LEU A 101 -5.91 -5.00 -18.56
C LEU A 101 -4.41 -5.24 -18.81
N LEU A 102 -3.65 -5.55 -17.77
CA LEU A 102 -2.21 -5.82 -17.89
C LEU A 102 -1.92 -7.12 -18.64
N GLY A 103 -2.79 -8.12 -18.55
CA GLY A 103 -2.75 -9.33 -19.37
C GLY A 103 -2.90 -9.04 -20.87
N ASN A 104 -3.59 -7.95 -21.22
CA ASN A 104 -3.80 -7.54 -22.61
C ASN A 104 -2.77 -6.53 -23.12
N LYS A 105 -2.20 -5.70 -22.23
CA LYS A 105 -1.41 -4.52 -22.61
C LYS A 105 0.07 -4.56 -22.19
N SER A 106 0.46 -5.38 -21.20
CA SER A 106 1.84 -5.39 -20.68
C SER A 106 2.77 -6.30 -21.48
N ASN A 107 4.09 -6.14 -21.26
CA ASN A 107 5.13 -6.94 -21.91
C ASN A 107 5.16 -8.41 -21.43
N ASN A 108 4.57 -8.73 -20.27
CA ASN A 108 4.54 -10.08 -19.71
C ASN A 108 3.12 -10.51 -19.32
N PRO A 109 2.27 -10.85 -20.31
CA PRO A 109 0.85 -11.10 -20.10
C PRO A 109 0.59 -12.33 -19.20
N LEU A 110 1.42 -13.37 -19.32
CA LEU A 110 1.29 -14.61 -18.55
C LEU A 110 1.44 -14.40 -17.04
N LYS A 111 2.16 -13.35 -16.63
CA LYS A 111 2.36 -12.99 -15.23
C LYS A 111 1.04 -12.66 -14.52
N TRP A 112 0.11 -12.03 -15.24
CA TRP A 112 -1.15 -11.52 -14.70
C TRP A 112 -2.32 -12.49 -14.87
N GLY A 113 -2.20 -13.49 -15.74
CA GLY A 113 -3.30 -14.36 -16.15
C GLY A 113 -4.02 -15.11 -15.02
N ARG A 114 -3.34 -15.46 -13.92
CA ARG A 114 -4.02 -16.08 -12.76
C ARG A 114 -4.83 -15.10 -11.91
N LEU A 115 -4.45 -13.82 -11.89
CA LEU A 115 -5.19 -12.78 -11.18
C LEU A 115 -6.33 -12.24 -12.02
N SER A 116 -6.18 -12.17 -13.36
CA SER A 116 -7.19 -11.64 -14.27
C SER A 116 -8.50 -12.42 -14.32
N VAL A 117 -8.59 -13.60 -13.71
CA VAL A 117 -9.82 -14.42 -13.67
C VAL A 117 -10.22 -14.79 -12.25
N ALA A 118 -9.58 -14.21 -11.23
CA ALA A 118 -9.70 -14.67 -9.86
C ALA A 118 -10.98 -14.19 -9.17
N TYR A 119 -11.42 -12.97 -9.44
CA TYR A 119 -12.52 -12.33 -8.71
C TYR A 119 -13.35 -11.43 -9.62
N SER A 120 -14.66 -11.44 -9.43
CA SER A 120 -15.60 -10.50 -10.04
C SER A 120 -16.64 -10.08 -9.00
N LEU A 121 -17.28 -8.94 -9.21
CA LEU A 121 -18.41 -8.53 -8.38
C LEU A 121 -19.67 -9.30 -8.79
N GLU A 122 -20.52 -9.62 -7.81
CA GLU A 122 -21.83 -10.24 -8.06
C GLU A 122 -22.83 -9.24 -8.66
N LYS A 123 -22.72 -7.97 -8.26
CA LYS A 123 -23.58 -6.88 -8.71
C LYS A 123 -22.72 -5.83 -9.40
N PRO A 124 -23.06 -5.43 -10.64
CA PRO A 124 -22.36 -4.34 -11.31
C PRO A 124 -22.38 -3.05 -10.50
N GLU A 125 -21.24 -2.38 -10.38
CA GLU A 125 -21.13 -1.08 -9.70
C GLU A 125 -20.24 -0.09 -10.47
N PRO A 126 -20.46 1.23 -10.32
CA PRO A 126 -19.56 2.24 -10.86
C PRO A 126 -18.15 2.08 -10.28
N LEU A 127 -17.12 2.11 -11.12
CA LEU A 127 -15.75 2.06 -10.63
C LEU A 127 -15.40 3.33 -9.84
N PHE A 128 -15.81 4.48 -10.36
CA PHE A 128 -15.41 5.78 -9.85
C PHE A 128 -16.53 6.55 -9.16
N PHE A 129 -16.16 7.28 -8.11
CA PHE A 129 -17.05 8.11 -7.32
C PHE A 129 -16.51 9.52 -7.16
N MET A 130 -17.41 10.49 -7.05
CA MET A 130 -17.09 11.83 -6.57
C MET A 130 -16.71 11.80 -5.09
N LYS A 131 -16.02 12.83 -4.60
CA LYS A 131 -15.63 12.96 -3.17
C LYS A 131 -16.82 12.87 -2.20
N ASN A 132 -18.00 13.31 -2.63
CA ASN A 132 -19.23 13.21 -1.84
C ASN A 132 -19.77 11.77 -1.75
N GLY A 133 -19.24 10.81 -2.52
CA GLY A 133 -19.64 9.41 -2.55
C GLY A 133 -20.64 9.06 -3.66
N LYS A 134 -21.13 10.03 -4.43
CA LYS A 134 -21.99 9.77 -5.58
C LYS A 134 -21.17 9.16 -6.73
N PRO A 135 -21.74 8.24 -7.52
CA PRO A 135 -21.03 7.68 -8.66
C PRO A 135 -20.74 8.77 -9.70
N LEU A 136 -19.58 8.68 -10.36
CA LEU A 136 -19.31 9.49 -11.53
C LEU A 136 -20.19 9.04 -12.69
N PRO A 137 -20.66 9.96 -13.57
CA PRO A 137 -21.40 9.57 -14.77
C PRO A 137 -20.59 8.57 -15.60
N VAL A 138 -21.22 7.45 -15.96
CA VAL A 138 -20.59 6.40 -16.78
C VAL A 138 -21.12 6.52 -18.21
N PRO A 139 -20.25 6.54 -19.24
CA PRO A 139 -20.69 6.46 -20.64
C PRO A 139 -21.40 5.14 -20.97
N ASP A 140 -22.15 5.10 -22.07
CA ASP A 140 -22.82 3.86 -22.53
C ASP A 140 -21.81 2.78 -22.95
N GLU A 141 -20.68 3.19 -23.52
CA GLU A 141 -19.57 2.30 -23.85
C GLU A 141 -18.73 2.02 -22.61
N HIS A 142 -18.47 0.74 -22.35
CA HIS A 142 -17.75 0.29 -21.16
C HIS A 142 -16.43 -0.39 -21.51
N ALA A 143 -15.42 -0.21 -20.66
CA ALA A 143 -14.16 -0.94 -20.81
C ALA A 143 -14.39 -2.45 -20.56
N PRO A 144 -14.06 -3.34 -21.52
CA PRO A 144 -14.35 -4.77 -21.39
C PRO A 144 -13.59 -5.42 -20.22
N GLU A 145 -12.34 -5.02 -19.98
CA GLU A 145 -11.48 -5.56 -18.91
C GLU A 145 -11.97 -5.21 -17.50
N PHE A 146 -12.90 -4.25 -17.38
CA PHE A 146 -13.53 -3.89 -16.11
C PHE A 146 -14.95 -4.42 -16.03
N SER A 147 -15.66 -4.44 -17.15
CA SER A 147 -17.02 -4.97 -17.26
C SER A 147 -17.07 -6.46 -16.95
N ALA A 148 -16.08 -7.24 -17.42
CA ALA A 148 -15.93 -8.66 -17.10
C ALA A 148 -15.82 -8.95 -15.60
N HIS A 149 -15.41 -7.95 -14.81
CA HIS A 149 -15.25 -8.02 -13.37
C HIS A 149 -16.36 -7.29 -12.58
N GLY A 150 -17.41 -6.82 -13.26
CA GLY A 150 -18.56 -6.17 -12.65
C GLY A 150 -18.38 -4.67 -12.37
N PHE A 151 -17.43 -4.01 -13.04
CA PHE A 151 -17.25 -2.55 -12.93
C PHE A 151 -17.76 -1.80 -14.15
N MET A 152 -18.51 -0.73 -13.89
CA MET A 152 -18.94 0.23 -14.89
C MET A 152 -17.95 1.40 -14.92
N ARG A 153 -17.15 1.47 -15.99
CA ARG A 153 -16.30 2.62 -16.35
C ARG A 153 -16.28 2.78 -17.86
N GLY A 154 -16.02 4.00 -18.33
CA GLY A 154 -15.76 4.27 -19.75
C GLY A 154 -14.45 3.61 -20.24
N PRO A 155 -14.22 3.61 -21.57
CA PRO A 155 -13.03 3.02 -22.19
C PRO A 155 -11.73 3.58 -21.63
N ILE A 156 -10.68 2.77 -21.66
CA ILE A 156 -9.36 3.13 -21.14
C ILE A 156 -8.49 3.65 -22.27
N THR A 157 -8.18 4.94 -22.21
CA THR A 157 -7.19 5.56 -23.10
C THR A 157 -5.92 5.82 -22.28
N LEU A 158 -4.98 4.87 -22.35
CA LEU A 158 -3.66 5.05 -21.77
C LEU A 158 -2.97 6.22 -22.47
N ARG A 159 -2.48 7.18 -21.69
CA ARG A 159 -1.87 8.40 -22.22
C ARG A 159 -0.49 8.13 -22.82
N GLY A 160 0.15 7.02 -22.46
CA GLY A 160 1.49 6.68 -22.92
C GLY A 160 2.54 7.67 -22.41
N HIS A 161 2.25 8.36 -21.32
CA HIS A 161 3.17 9.33 -20.70
C HIS A 161 4.03 8.67 -19.63
N ALA A 162 3.65 7.48 -19.16
CA ALA A 162 4.42 6.69 -18.22
C ALA A 162 5.87 6.51 -18.66
N GLN A 163 6.78 6.78 -17.74
CA GLN A 163 8.22 6.58 -17.92
C GLN A 163 8.69 5.38 -17.10
N PRO A 164 9.87 4.82 -17.40
CA PRO A 164 10.55 3.92 -16.47
C PRO A 164 10.68 4.57 -15.08
N PHE A 165 10.56 3.78 -14.02
CA PHE A 165 10.76 4.30 -12.66
C PHE A 165 12.16 4.93 -12.49
N PRO A 166 12.32 5.92 -11.59
CA PRO A 166 13.59 6.64 -11.44
C PRO A 166 14.79 5.72 -11.17
N ALA A 167 15.88 5.95 -11.89
CA ALA A 167 17.13 5.19 -11.74
C ALA A 167 17.97 5.60 -10.50
N LYS A 168 17.49 6.57 -9.72
CA LYS A 168 18.15 7.14 -8.53
C LYS A 168 17.11 7.44 -7.44
N GLY A 169 17.58 7.74 -6.24
CA GLY A 169 16.74 8.07 -5.08
C GLY A 169 16.33 6.86 -4.24
N MET A 170 15.90 7.14 -3.01
CA MET A 170 15.38 6.15 -2.07
C MET A 170 14.01 5.57 -2.46
N PRO A 171 13.04 6.35 -2.99
CA PRO A 171 11.70 5.84 -3.29
C PRO A 171 11.67 4.63 -4.22
N SER A 172 12.47 4.66 -5.29
CA SER A 172 12.53 3.58 -6.28
C SER A 172 13.53 2.48 -5.96
N LEU A 173 14.18 2.50 -4.78
CA LEU A 173 15.26 1.56 -4.44
C LEU A 173 14.82 0.10 -4.59
N LEU A 174 13.62 -0.28 -4.14
CA LEU A 174 13.13 -1.65 -4.25
C LEU A 174 12.97 -2.08 -5.72
N LEU A 175 12.42 -1.22 -6.58
CA LEU A 175 12.27 -1.49 -8.01
C LEU A 175 13.64 -1.61 -8.70
N ARG A 176 14.60 -0.76 -8.33
CA ARG A 176 15.98 -0.84 -8.83
C ARG A 176 16.68 -2.13 -8.42
N LEU A 177 16.50 -2.57 -7.17
CA LEU A 177 17.01 -3.88 -6.73
C LEU A 177 16.40 -5.02 -7.55
N ARG A 178 15.10 -4.97 -7.83
CA ARG A 178 14.43 -5.98 -8.67
C ARG A 178 14.86 -5.94 -10.12
N ALA A 179 15.21 -4.76 -10.66
CA ALA A 179 15.80 -4.65 -11.98
C ALA A 179 17.22 -5.23 -12.04
N LEU A 180 18.00 -5.08 -10.98
CA LEU A 180 19.37 -5.60 -10.90
C LEU A 180 19.44 -7.10 -10.61
N LEU A 181 18.62 -7.58 -9.67
CA LEU A 181 18.72 -8.92 -9.08
C LEU A 181 17.57 -9.85 -9.52
N GLY A 182 16.63 -9.34 -10.31
CA GLY A 182 15.38 -9.99 -10.63
C GLY A 182 14.31 -9.81 -9.52
N VAL A 183 13.05 -10.01 -9.89
CA VAL A 183 11.92 -9.93 -8.96
C VAL A 183 11.91 -11.14 -8.02
N ASN A 184 12.45 -10.98 -6.81
CA ASN A 184 12.51 -12.03 -5.80
C ASN A 184 12.63 -11.47 -4.38
N ALA A 185 12.41 -12.34 -3.38
CA ALA A 185 12.41 -12.00 -1.96
C ALA A 185 13.70 -11.34 -1.45
N ARG A 186 14.86 -11.58 -2.08
CA ARG A 186 16.13 -11.03 -1.62
C ARG A 186 16.12 -9.50 -1.71
N CYS A 187 15.35 -8.91 -2.63
CA CYS A 187 15.26 -7.45 -2.76
C CYS A 187 14.63 -6.81 -1.52
N GLU A 188 13.50 -7.31 -1.03
CA GLU A 188 12.86 -6.77 0.18
C GLU A 188 13.68 -7.09 1.44
N LEU A 189 14.30 -8.26 1.49
CA LEU A 189 15.21 -8.65 2.57
C LEU A 189 16.40 -7.70 2.67
N LEU A 190 17.00 -7.29 1.54
CA LEU A 190 18.09 -6.32 1.52
C LEU A 190 17.63 -4.94 1.99
N CYS A 191 16.44 -4.47 1.56
CA CYS A 191 15.87 -3.21 2.04
C CYS A 191 15.73 -3.22 3.58
N LEU A 192 15.15 -4.28 4.13
CA LEU A 192 14.92 -4.38 5.57
C LEU A 192 16.23 -4.54 6.36
N LEU A 193 17.17 -5.38 5.90
CA LEU A 193 18.45 -5.55 6.59
C LEU A 193 19.33 -4.30 6.48
N GLY A 194 19.11 -3.45 5.46
CA GLY A 194 19.75 -2.14 5.34
C GLY A 194 19.09 -1.06 6.20
N ALA A 195 17.86 -1.28 6.67
CA ALA A 195 17.10 -0.36 7.51
C ALA A 195 17.31 -0.59 9.02
N ALA A 196 17.87 -1.73 9.43
CA ALA A 196 18.04 -2.10 10.83
C ALA A 196 19.39 -2.78 11.09
N PRO A 197 20.00 -2.61 12.29
CA PRO A 197 21.29 -3.24 12.62
C PRO A 197 21.24 -4.78 12.59
N GLU A 198 20.13 -5.37 13.03
CA GLU A 198 19.86 -6.80 12.99
C GLU A 198 18.35 -7.08 13.01
N MET A 199 17.94 -8.22 12.50
CA MET A 199 16.54 -8.60 12.43
C MET A 199 16.30 -10.09 12.58
N HIS A 200 15.16 -10.44 13.14
CA HIS A 200 14.68 -11.80 13.23
C HIS A 200 13.89 -12.21 11.97
N PRO A 201 14.03 -13.45 11.44
CA PRO A 201 13.33 -13.88 10.23
C PRO A 201 11.80 -13.76 10.29
N SER A 202 11.19 -13.97 11.46
CA SER A 202 9.73 -13.82 11.61
C SER A 202 9.28 -12.36 11.48
N GLU A 203 10.12 -11.40 11.90
CA GLU A 203 9.87 -9.98 11.73
C GLU A 203 9.85 -9.63 10.24
N ILE A 204 10.88 -10.07 9.51
CA ILE A 204 11.00 -9.88 8.06
C ILE A 204 9.81 -10.50 7.33
N ALA A 205 9.43 -11.74 7.65
CA ALA A 205 8.27 -12.39 7.04
C ALA A 205 6.96 -11.66 7.33
N ARG A 206 6.86 -11.00 8.49
CA ARG A 206 5.69 -10.18 8.82
C ARG A 206 5.65 -8.88 8.03
N GLN A 207 6.75 -8.13 7.96
CA GLN A 207 6.80 -6.86 7.24
C GLN A 207 6.72 -7.02 5.71
N THR A 208 7.39 -8.04 5.17
CA THR A 208 7.38 -8.29 3.72
C THR A 208 6.12 -9.00 3.25
N GLY A 209 5.38 -9.67 4.14
CA GLY A 209 4.24 -10.50 3.75
C GLY A 209 4.60 -11.86 3.14
N TYR A 210 5.89 -12.18 2.95
CA TYR A 210 6.31 -13.50 2.49
C TYR A 210 6.01 -14.60 3.52
N PHE A 211 5.90 -15.84 3.05
CA PHE A 211 5.82 -17.00 3.93
C PHE A 211 7.13 -17.15 4.74
N PRO A 212 7.05 -17.51 6.04
CA PRO A 212 8.24 -17.65 6.89
C PRO A 212 9.34 -18.54 6.30
N ARG A 213 8.96 -19.66 5.66
CA ARG A 213 9.90 -20.58 5.01
C ARG A 213 10.67 -19.93 3.86
N THR A 214 10.01 -19.09 3.04
CA THR A 214 10.65 -18.34 1.96
C THR A 214 11.74 -17.42 2.49
N VAL A 215 11.43 -16.69 3.57
CA VAL A 215 12.38 -15.78 4.21
C VAL A 215 13.54 -16.54 4.85
N GLN A 216 13.26 -17.60 5.61
CA GLN A 216 14.31 -18.41 6.25
C GLN A 216 15.27 -19.03 5.23
N ASN A 217 14.74 -19.62 4.16
CA ASN A 217 15.56 -20.21 3.10
C ASN A 217 16.42 -19.15 2.41
N ALA A 218 15.81 -18.02 2.00
CA ALA A 218 16.53 -16.94 1.34
C ALA A 218 17.64 -16.36 2.22
N LEU A 219 17.38 -16.11 3.51
CA LEU A 219 18.38 -15.61 4.45
C LEU A 219 19.52 -16.61 4.68
N ALA A 220 19.21 -17.90 4.79
CA ALA A 220 20.21 -18.95 4.94
C ALA A 220 21.11 -19.04 3.69
N GLU A 221 20.55 -18.94 2.49
CA GLU A 221 21.31 -18.88 1.24
C GLU A 221 22.15 -17.62 1.14
N MET A 222 21.54 -16.45 1.41
CA MET A 222 22.25 -15.16 1.39
C MET A 222 23.39 -15.13 2.40
N ALA A 223 23.26 -15.80 3.55
CA ALA A 223 24.35 -15.89 4.54
C ALA A 223 25.61 -16.59 4.00
N ARG A 224 25.46 -17.48 3.01
CA ARG A 224 26.61 -18.13 2.36
C ARG A 224 27.46 -17.17 1.53
N SER A 225 26.94 -15.97 1.20
CA SER A 225 27.71 -14.94 0.49
C SER A 225 28.78 -14.26 1.36
N GLY A 226 28.71 -14.39 2.69
CA GLY A 226 29.50 -13.61 3.64
C GLY A 226 29.00 -12.18 3.87
N VAL A 227 28.22 -11.62 2.95
CA VAL A 227 27.66 -10.26 3.04
C VAL A 227 26.50 -10.19 4.04
N VAL A 228 25.64 -11.20 4.08
CA VAL A 228 24.65 -11.37 5.15
C VAL A 228 25.29 -12.20 6.25
N GLN A 229 25.28 -11.69 7.47
CA GLN A 229 25.82 -12.38 8.64
C GLN A 229 24.69 -12.88 9.53
N VAL A 230 24.90 -14.03 10.16
CA VAL A 230 23.96 -14.61 11.11
C VAL A 230 24.60 -14.72 12.48
N ARG A 231 23.92 -14.19 13.50
CA ARG A 231 24.23 -14.42 14.91
C ARG A 231 23.24 -15.44 15.45
N SER A 232 23.75 -16.51 16.05
CA SER A 232 22.91 -17.53 16.71
C SER A 232 23.09 -17.44 18.21
N SER A 233 22.00 -17.31 18.96
CA SER A 233 21.99 -17.36 20.43
C SER A 233 20.73 -18.11 20.89
N ASN A 234 20.86 -19.09 21.79
CA ASN A 234 19.73 -19.85 22.37
C ASN A 234 18.62 -20.28 21.37
N ARG A 235 19.02 -20.80 20.19
CA ARG A 235 18.15 -21.21 19.06
C ARG A 235 17.47 -20.08 18.28
N GLU A 236 17.68 -18.82 18.65
CA GLU A 236 17.26 -17.67 17.87
C GLU A 236 18.36 -17.26 16.88
N LYS A 237 17.95 -16.91 15.66
CA LYS A 237 18.83 -16.41 14.60
C LYS A 237 18.49 -14.97 14.30
N LEU A 238 19.50 -14.11 14.37
CA LEU A 238 19.42 -12.71 13.97
C LEU A 238 20.33 -12.51 12.77
N TYR A 239 19.81 -11.83 11.75
CA TYR A 239 20.49 -11.57 10.50
C TYR A 239 20.82 -10.08 10.40
N ARG A 240 21.99 -9.76 9.85
CA ARG A 240 22.45 -8.39 9.58
C ARG A 240 23.24 -8.31 8.29
N LEU A 241 23.36 -7.11 7.73
CA LEU A 241 24.30 -6.84 6.65
C LEU A 241 25.68 -6.53 7.18
N GLN A 242 26.70 -7.00 6.48
CA GLN A 242 28.07 -6.54 6.66
C GLN A 242 28.15 -5.06 6.27
N SER A 243 28.68 -4.24 7.18
CA SER A 243 28.81 -2.80 6.99
C SER A 243 29.67 -2.46 5.77
N GLY A 244 29.27 -1.45 5.00
CA GLY A 244 30.05 -0.88 3.89
C GLY A 244 29.98 -1.65 2.57
N VAL A 245 29.72 -2.96 2.59
CA VAL A 245 29.80 -3.80 1.37
C VAL A 245 28.72 -3.45 0.34
N LEU A 246 27.49 -3.20 0.79
CA LEU A 246 26.36 -2.86 -0.09
C LEU A 246 25.93 -1.40 0.02
N ASP A 247 26.69 -0.57 0.73
CA ASP A 247 26.34 0.83 0.98
C ASP A 247 26.09 1.63 -0.32
N PRO A 248 26.91 1.52 -1.38
CA PRO A 248 26.64 2.24 -2.64
C PRO A 248 25.31 1.87 -3.32
N LEU A 249 24.81 0.67 -3.05
CA LEU A 249 23.55 0.17 -3.60
C LEU A 249 22.35 0.53 -2.71
N LEU A 250 22.51 0.40 -1.39
CA LEU A 250 21.43 0.50 -0.41
C LEU A 250 21.29 1.88 0.23
N LYS A 251 22.31 2.74 0.13
CA LYS A 251 22.31 4.10 0.69
C LYS A 251 22.45 5.13 -0.43
N PRO A 252 21.43 5.31 -1.28
CA PRO A 252 21.46 6.37 -2.29
C PRO A 252 21.73 7.71 -1.59
N GLU A 253 22.68 8.47 -2.12
CA GLU A 253 23.09 9.77 -1.57
C GLU A 253 23.67 9.69 -0.13
N GLY A 254 24.12 8.50 0.29
CA GLY A 254 24.65 8.27 1.64
C GLY A 254 23.57 8.20 2.72
N ILE A 255 22.29 8.27 2.35
CA ILE A 255 21.16 8.27 3.27
C ILE A 255 20.83 6.81 3.65
N PRO A 256 20.71 6.46 4.94
CA PRO A 256 20.32 5.11 5.35
C PRO A 256 18.88 4.80 4.93
N ILE A 257 18.59 3.51 4.71
CA ILE A 257 17.25 3.07 4.32
C ILE A 257 16.23 3.44 5.40
N GLN A 258 15.16 4.09 4.96
CA GLN A 258 13.96 4.30 5.77
C GLN A 258 12.88 3.35 5.27
N TRP A 259 12.71 2.23 5.97
CA TRP A 259 11.67 1.26 5.67
C TRP A 259 10.47 1.45 6.59
N ILE A 260 9.28 1.39 6.00
CA ILE A 260 8.01 1.30 6.72
C ILE A 260 7.36 -0.02 6.36
N SER A 261 6.69 -0.64 7.33
CA SER A 261 5.81 -1.80 7.10
C SER A 261 4.57 -1.37 6.30
N TRP A 262 4.77 -1.03 5.02
CA TRP A 262 3.77 -0.40 4.15
C TRP A 262 2.51 -1.25 4.00
N ALA A 263 2.63 -2.58 3.96
CA ALA A 263 1.46 -3.46 3.88
C ALA A 263 0.50 -3.26 5.07
N GLN A 264 1.02 -3.25 6.29
CA GLN A 264 0.24 -2.99 7.50
C GLN A 264 -0.28 -1.56 7.53
N GLY A 265 0.59 -0.59 7.25
CA GLY A 265 0.24 0.82 7.26
C GLY A 265 -0.90 1.12 6.28
N PHE A 266 -0.76 0.70 5.03
CA PHE A 266 -1.78 0.87 4.01
C PHE A 266 -3.04 0.07 4.27
N ARG A 267 -2.96 -1.12 4.86
CA ARG A 267 -4.19 -1.80 5.30
C ARG A 267 -4.93 -1.01 6.37
N ALA A 268 -4.22 -0.45 7.35
CA ALA A 268 -4.85 0.40 8.37
C ALA A 268 -5.49 1.65 7.77
N LEU A 269 -4.84 2.28 6.79
CA LEU A 269 -5.39 3.43 6.05
C LEU A 269 -6.61 3.06 5.18
N GLU A 270 -6.61 1.87 4.58
CA GLU A 270 -7.76 1.35 3.84
C GLU A 270 -8.94 1.09 4.78
N MET A 271 -8.69 0.45 5.94
CA MET A 271 -9.71 0.23 6.97
C MET A 271 -10.31 1.54 7.47
N LEU A 272 -9.45 2.55 7.71
CA LEU A 272 -9.89 3.90 8.04
C LEU A 272 -10.83 4.45 6.96
N TRP A 273 -10.41 4.39 5.69
CA TRP A 273 -11.20 4.93 4.59
C TRP A 273 -12.56 4.25 4.46
N LEU A 274 -12.58 2.92 4.38
CA LEU A 274 -13.81 2.12 4.31
C LEU A 274 -14.70 2.37 5.53
N GLY A 275 -14.09 2.55 6.70
CA GLY A 275 -14.78 2.85 7.94
C GLY A 275 -15.42 4.24 7.96
N VAL A 276 -14.81 5.27 7.36
CA VAL A 276 -15.39 6.64 7.39
C VAL A 276 -16.36 6.90 6.23
N ILE A 277 -16.26 6.13 5.14
CA ILE A 277 -17.16 6.28 4.00
C ILE A 277 -18.47 5.50 4.11
N ASP A 278 -18.56 4.50 5.00
CA ASP A 278 -19.78 3.72 5.19
C ASP A 278 -20.99 4.65 5.45
N PRO A 279 -21.97 4.72 4.53
CA PRO A 279 -23.12 5.59 4.66
C PRO A 279 -23.90 5.32 5.95
N LYS A 280 -23.90 4.07 6.43
CA LYS A 280 -24.62 3.68 7.65
C LYS A 280 -24.12 4.43 8.88
N ARG A 281 -22.89 4.94 8.86
CA ARG A 281 -22.28 5.66 9.99
C ARG A 281 -22.57 7.16 9.99
N GLN A 282 -23.10 7.71 8.90
CA GLN A 282 -23.42 9.14 8.80
C GLN A 282 -24.67 9.50 9.64
N ASP A 283 -25.60 8.56 9.77
CA ASP A 283 -26.89 8.76 10.44
C ASP A 283 -26.95 8.12 11.83
N MET A 284 -25.82 7.62 12.35
CA MET A 284 -25.77 7.01 13.68
C MET A 284 -25.90 8.05 14.79
N ASP A 285 -26.54 7.67 15.90
CA ASP A 285 -26.49 8.48 17.10
C ASP A 285 -25.04 8.58 17.64
N PRO A 286 -24.70 9.63 18.39
CA PRO A 286 -23.32 9.89 18.81
C PRO A 286 -22.67 8.75 19.62
N LEU A 287 -23.45 8.00 20.40
CA LEU A 287 -22.93 6.90 21.22
C LEU A 287 -22.58 5.69 20.34
N LEU A 288 -23.47 5.34 19.41
CA LEU A 288 -23.25 4.25 18.47
C LEU A 288 -22.07 4.56 17.54
N LEU A 289 -21.97 5.79 17.03
CA LEU A 289 -20.81 6.22 16.23
C LEU A 289 -19.51 6.08 17.03
N ALA A 290 -19.48 6.53 18.28
CA ALA A 290 -18.30 6.38 19.12
C ALA A 290 -17.92 4.90 19.34
N SER A 291 -18.90 4.01 19.52
CA SER A 291 -18.66 2.56 19.62
C SER A 291 -18.05 1.97 18.35
N GLU A 292 -18.58 2.33 17.18
CA GLU A 292 -18.07 1.91 15.89
C GLU A 292 -16.64 2.39 15.62
N LEU A 293 -16.32 3.63 15.99
CA LEU A 293 -14.97 4.19 15.89
C LEU A 293 -13.99 3.52 16.86
N ARG A 294 -14.42 3.10 18.07
CA ARG A 294 -13.58 2.30 18.98
C ARG A 294 -13.20 0.97 18.36
N ARG A 295 -14.18 0.26 17.78
CA ARG A 295 -13.92 -1.01 17.09
C ARG A 295 -12.91 -0.81 15.95
N LEU A 296 -13.13 0.19 15.11
CA LEU A 296 -12.21 0.54 14.02
C LEU A 296 -10.79 0.83 14.54
N SER A 297 -10.68 1.64 15.61
CA SER A 297 -9.39 1.96 16.26
C SER A 297 -8.68 0.71 16.79
N LYS A 298 -9.41 -0.18 17.46
CA LYS A 298 -8.90 -1.45 18.00
C LYS A 298 -8.32 -2.34 16.90
N ASP A 299 -9.00 -2.42 15.76
CA ASP A 299 -8.55 -3.24 14.63
C ASP A 299 -7.35 -2.61 13.89
N MET A 300 -7.31 -1.28 13.78
CA MET A 300 -6.20 -0.55 13.14
C MET A 300 -4.92 -0.49 13.99
N ARG A 301 -5.05 -0.39 15.32
CA ARG A 301 -3.92 -0.23 16.26
C ARG A 301 -2.77 -1.22 16.05
N PRO A 302 -2.97 -2.55 15.98
CA PRO A 302 -1.85 -3.49 15.78
C PRO A 302 -1.14 -3.30 14.43
N LEU A 303 -1.86 -2.87 13.39
CA LEU A 303 -1.28 -2.59 12.07
C LEU A 303 -0.44 -1.30 12.10
N LEU A 304 -0.98 -0.24 12.69
CA LEU A 304 -0.25 1.02 12.86
C LEU A 304 0.98 0.86 13.74
N ALA A 305 0.90 0.08 14.82
CA ALA A 305 2.05 -0.24 15.67
C ALA A 305 3.19 -0.91 14.88
N GLN A 306 2.85 -1.86 14.00
CA GLN A 306 3.84 -2.51 13.14
C GLN A 306 4.41 -1.58 12.06
N ALA A 307 3.64 -0.57 11.63
CA ALA A 307 4.10 0.47 10.71
C ALA A 307 4.92 1.57 11.41
N GLY A 308 5.12 1.50 12.74
CA GLY A 308 5.85 2.50 13.52
C GLY A 308 5.01 3.69 14.01
N LEU A 309 3.68 3.62 13.90
CA LEU A 309 2.74 4.72 14.18
C LEU A 309 1.68 4.38 15.25
N GLY A 310 1.81 3.23 15.92
CA GLY A 310 0.79 2.73 16.84
C GLY A 310 0.66 3.51 18.16
N SER A 311 1.68 4.30 18.53
CA SER A 311 1.67 5.13 19.73
C SER A 311 0.74 6.35 19.62
N GLN A 312 0.25 6.68 18.43
CA GLN A 312 -0.54 7.88 18.18
C GLN A 312 -2.04 7.72 18.44
N LEU A 313 -2.56 6.49 18.46
CA LEU A 313 -3.94 6.25 18.88
C LEU A 313 -4.00 6.21 20.41
N ASN A 314 -4.73 7.12 21.03
CA ASN A 314 -4.95 7.09 22.48
C ASN A 314 -5.76 5.87 22.90
N ASP A 315 -5.52 5.39 24.11
CA ASP A 315 -6.26 4.28 24.71
C ASP A 315 -7.74 4.67 24.87
N ASP A 316 -8.63 3.87 24.31
CA ASP A 316 -10.07 4.14 24.31
C ASP A 316 -10.71 3.93 25.68
N SER A 317 -10.07 3.17 26.57
CA SER A 317 -10.52 2.98 27.95
C SER A 317 -10.48 4.27 28.78
N LEU A 318 -9.71 5.27 28.36
CA LEU A 318 -9.55 6.56 29.05
C LEU A 318 -10.66 7.58 28.72
N TYR A 319 -11.57 7.26 27.80
CA TYR A 319 -12.63 8.18 27.36
C TYR A 319 -13.99 7.50 27.42
N HIS A 320 -15.00 8.19 27.96
CA HIS A 320 -16.34 7.65 28.13
C HIS A 320 -17.34 8.19 27.10
N GLY A 321 -18.32 7.36 26.73
CA GLY A 321 -19.44 7.75 25.88
C GLY A 321 -19.05 8.31 24.51
N ALA A 322 -19.78 9.33 24.07
CA ALA A 322 -19.68 9.94 22.74
C ALA A 322 -18.40 10.77 22.50
N GLU A 323 -17.65 11.10 23.56
CA GLU A 323 -16.45 11.94 23.48
C GLU A 323 -15.31 11.28 22.70
N TYR A 324 -15.29 9.94 22.65
CA TYR A 324 -14.25 9.18 21.96
C TYR A 324 -14.16 9.53 20.47
N SER A 325 -15.27 9.87 19.82
CA SER A 325 -15.27 10.24 18.40
C SER A 325 -14.32 11.40 18.10
N ALA A 326 -14.28 12.42 18.97
CA ALA A 326 -13.39 13.57 18.80
C ALA A 326 -11.92 13.19 19.01
N VAL A 327 -11.64 12.30 19.97
CA VAL A 327 -10.30 11.76 20.24
C VAL A 327 -9.78 10.98 19.04
N PHE A 328 -10.59 10.04 18.53
CA PHE A 328 -10.24 9.24 17.36
C PHE A 328 -9.92 10.12 16.15
N MET A 329 -10.78 11.11 15.85
CA MET A 329 -10.58 12.03 14.72
C MET A 329 -9.30 12.85 14.87
N ARG A 330 -8.98 13.33 16.08
CA ARG A 330 -7.75 14.05 16.37
C ARG A 330 -6.52 13.16 16.15
N ASP A 331 -6.54 11.94 16.68
CA ASP A 331 -5.42 11.01 16.61
C ASP A 331 -5.14 10.58 15.17
N VAL A 332 -6.19 10.28 14.40
CA VAL A 332 -6.09 10.00 12.96
C VAL A 332 -5.50 11.19 12.20
N LYS A 333 -5.87 12.43 12.55
CA LYS A 333 -5.29 13.61 11.91
C LYS A 333 -3.77 13.68 12.12
N ILE A 334 -3.28 13.32 13.30
CA ILE A 334 -1.83 13.26 13.60
C ILE A 334 -1.17 12.17 12.74
N ILE A 335 -1.77 10.97 12.70
CA ILE A 335 -1.27 9.85 11.88
C ILE A 335 -1.15 10.25 10.41
N LEU A 336 -2.19 10.88 9.85
CA LEU A 336 -2.19 11.33 8.45
C LEU A 336 -1.19 12.46 8.18
N GLN A 337 -0.86 13.27 9.19
CA GLN A 337 0.19 14.29 9.08
C GLN A 337 1.59 13.65 9.04
N GLU A 338 1.85 12.60 9.82
CA GLU A 338 3.13 11.89 9.80
C GLU A 338 3.36 11.05 8.55
N TYR A 339 2.30 10.50 7.95
CA TYR A 339 2.37 9.99 6.59
C TYR A 339 2.56 11.11 5.56
N GLY A 340 2.20 12.35 5.90
CA GLY A 340 2.32 13.54 5.06
C GLY A 340 3.74 14.13 4.96
N GLN A 341 4.59 13.85 5.95
CA GLN A 341 5.99 14.32 6.06
C GLN A 341 6.98 13.31 5.50
#